data_AF-A0AA35TEC5-F1
#
_entry.id   AF-A0AA35TEC5-F1
#
_cell.length_a   1.000
_cell.length_b   1.000
_cell.length_c   1.000
_cell.angle_alpha   90.00
_cell.angle_beta   90.00
_cell.angle_gamma   90.00
#
_symmetry.space_group_name_H-M   'P 1'
#
loop_
_entity.id
_entity.type
_entity.pdbx_description
1 polymer ?
#
loop_
_entity_poly.entity_id
_entity_poly.type
_entity_poly.pdbx_seq_one_letter_code
_entity_poly.pdbx_strand_id
1 'polypeptide(L)'
;VDFVVSQEHQVNDALLKRRSAFEQLVGGILHRKQLWFHGPITRDESEYRIRNYGVRDGLFLVRERTQVNSFALCVVFRSEVYHYLLDMNNLGQLSIENGRKFENLLQVVDHYSRTPDGLLCALNDVCPVTVFEEGGHLREQARVKHGPRRIESSEIEVFDSLGAGTFGAVRAAVYKPKNGEPQVECAVKCLKTDNQGTNERSEILREADAMAMLDHPYIVRLYGIVVTTPIMLVMEIASLGPLNKFLRKHPNFPHVKIIDMVLQIAQVCLFCSLLGNDMT
;
A
#
# COMPACT_ATOMS: atom_id res chain seq x y z
N VAL A 1 38.53 -11.80 32.25
CA VAL A 1 37.10 -12.08 31.97
C VAL A 1 36.33 -10.77 31.83
N ASP A 2 36.56 -9.79 32.70
CA ASP A 2 35.88 -8.46 32.65
C ASP A 2 36.17 -7.60 31.39
N PHE A 3 37.32 -7.77 30.74
CA PHE A 3 37.68 -6.99 29.55
C PHE A 3 36.91 -7.42 28.28
N VAL A 4 36.53 -8.71 28.19
CA VAL A 4 35.80 -9.26 27.04
C VAL A 4 34.31 -8.93 27.15
N VAL A 5 33.75 -9.01 28.36
CA VAL A 5 32.34 -8.64 28.66
C VAL A 5 32.08 -7.14 28.44
N SER A 6 33.09 -6.29 28.74
CA SER A 6 33.06 -4.85 28.49
C SER A 6 33.01 -4.51 26.98
N GLN A 7 33.79 -5.22 26.16
CA GLN A 7 33.76 -5.01 24.71
C GLN A 7 32.46 -5.53 24.06
N GLU A 8 31.93 -6.67 24.52
CA GLU A 8 30.62 -7.16 24.05
C GLU A 8 29.48 -6.19 24.37
N HIS A 9 29.46 -5.59 25.56
CA HIS A 9 28.46 -4.56 25.90
C HIS A 9 28.59 -3.31 25.01
N GLN A 10 29.81 -2.82 24.76
CA GLN A 10 30.02 -1.68 23.86
C GLN A 10 29.61 -1.98 22.41
N VAL A 11 29.86 -3.19 21.91
CA VAL A 11 29.47 -3.61 20.56
C VAL A 11 27.95 -3.75 20.46
N ASN A 12 27.30 -4.34 21.46
CA ASN A 12 25.84 -4.47 21.52
C ASN A 12 25.15 -3.10 21.62
N ASP A 13 25.68 -2.19 22.43
CA ASP A 13 25.17 -0.81 22.53
C ASP A 13 25.37 -0.03 21.23
N ALA A 14 26.51 -0.21 20.56
CA ALA A 14 26.78 0.41 19.26
C ALA A 14 25.86 -0.14 18.16
N LEU A 15 25.56 -1.45 18.18
CA LEU A 15 24.60 -2.10 17.28
C LEU A 15 23.16 -1.64 17.56
N LEU A 16 22.75 -1.53 18.83
CA LEU A 16 21.44 -1.01 19.20
C LEU A 16 21.28 0.46 18.78
N LYS A 17 22.30 1.28 19.00
CA LYS A 17 22.30 2.69 18.56
C LYS A 17 22.26 2.82 17.05
N ARG A 18 23.02 1.99 16.32
CA ARG A 18 22.97 1.95 14.85
C ARG A 18 21.61 1.49 14.33
N ARG A 19 20.98 0.51 14.99
CA ARG A 19 19.64 0.03 14.66
C ARG A 19 18.59 1.11 14.91
N SER A 20 18.62 1.76 16.07
CA SER A 20 17.73 2.87 16.42
C SER A 20 17.92 4.06 15.48
N ALA A 21 19.16 4.45 15.16
CA ALA A 21 19.44 5.51 14.20
C ALA A 21 18.98 5.15 12.78
N PHE A 22 19.10 3.88 12.38
CA PHE A 22 18.59 3.38 11.10
C PHE A 22 17.05 3.38 11.08
N GLU A 23 16.39 2.93 12.15
CA GLU A 23 14.93 2.96 12.30
C GLU A 23 14.40 4.41 12.29
N GLN A 24 15.12 5.36 12.91
CA GLN A 24 14.81 6.78 12.84
C GLN A 24 15.01 7.36 11.44
N LEU A 25 16.12 7.02 10.76
CA LEU A 25 16.40 7.47 9.39
C LEU A 25 15.35 6.92 8.40
N VAL A 26 15.01 5.64 8.54
CA VAL A 26 14.00 4.96 7.73
C VAL A 26 12.61 5.54 8.03
N GLY A 27 12.20 5.67 9.29
CA GLY A 27 10.95 6.33 9.68
C GLY A 27 10.86 7.79 9.19
N GLY A 28 12.00 8.49 9.16
CA GLY A 28 12.16 9.85 8.63
C GLY A 28 12.06 9.97 7.11
N ILE A 29 12.07 8.87 6.36
CA ILE A 29 11.85 8.88 4.89
C ILE A 29 10.59 8.12 4.48
N LEU A 30 10.12 7.17 5.29
CA LEU A 30 9.00 6.30 4.94
C LEU A 30 7.67 7.03 4.81
N HIS A 31 7.47 8.08 5.60
CA HIS A 31 6.27 8.90 5.49
C HIS A 31 6.10 9.47 4.07
N ARG A 32 7.19 9.75 3.35
CA ARG A 32 7.16 10.27 1.96
C ARG A 32 6.58 9.28 0.94
N LYS A 33 6.41 8.00 1.34
CA LYS A 33 5.81 6.95 0.51
C LYS A 33 4.38 6.62 0.93
N GLN A 34 3.83 7.32 1.92
CA GLN A 34 2.50 7.03 2.45
C GLN A 34 1.44 7.81 1.66
N LEU A 35 0.28 7.18 1.43
CA LEU A 35 -0.82 7.79 0.68
C LEU A 35 -1.35 9.07 1.34
N TRP A 36 -1.29 9.15 2.67
CA TRP A 36 -1.73 10.33 3.43
C TRP A 36 -0.71 11.46 3.44
N PHE A 37 0.50 11.29 2.89
CA PHE A 37 1.53 12.33 2.89
C PHE A 37 1.60 13.03 1.53
N HIS A 38 1.32 14.34 1.51
CA HIS A 38 1.19 15.11 0.28
C HIS A 38 2.42 15.98 -0.03
N GLY A 39 3.50 15.82 0.73
CA GLY A 39 4.70 16.62 0.54
C GLY A 39 4.47 18.12 0.79
N PRO A 40 5.21 19.01 0.11
CA PRO A 40 5.19 20.46 0.35
C PRO A 40 4.05 21.16 -0.40
N ILE A 41 2.80 20.88 -0.02
CA ILE A 41 1.63 21.60 -0.51
C ILE A 41 1.23 22.75 0.42
N THR A 42 0.58 23.78 -0.15
CA THR A 42 0.08 24.92 0.63
C THR A 42 -1.11 24.52 1.51
N ARG A 43 -1.46 25.40 2.46
CA ARG A 43 -2.68 25.23 3.26
C ARG A 43 -3.91 25.15 2.35
N ASP A 44 -4.04 26.09 1.42
CA ASP A 44 -5.20 26.15 0.52
C ASP A 44 -5.29 24.92 -0.38
N GLU A 45 -4.15 24.45 -0.91
CA GLU A 45 -4.09 23.22 -1.71
C GLU A 45 -4.51 22.00 -0.88
N SER A 46 -4.09 21.88 0.38
CA SER A 46 -4.52 20.78 1.23
C SER A 46 -6.03 20.78 1.50
N GLU A 47 -6.62 21.95 1.71
CA GLU A 47 -8.07 22.04 1.89
C GLU A 47 -8.82 21.75 0.57
N TYR A 48 -8.30 22.21 -0.57
CA TYR A 48 -8.83 21.89 -1.90
C TYR A 48 -8.85 20.37 -2.15
N ARG A 49 -7.73 19.68 -1.89
CA ARG A 49 -7.63 18.22 -2.05
C ARG A 49 -8.61 17.47 -1.16
N ILE A 50 -8.68 17.82 0.13
CA ILE A 50 -9.64 17.22 1.06
C ILE A 50 -11.07 17.43 0.56
N ARG A 51 -11.47 18.68 0.28
CA ARG A 51 -12.84 19.01 -0.14
C ARG A 51 -13.26 18.29 -1.43
N ASN A 52 -12.34 18.15 -2.40
CA ASN A 52 -12.60 17.41 -3.63
C ASN A 52 -12.68 15.90 -3.44
N TYR A 53 -11.92 15.35 -2.49
CA TYR A 53 -11.98 13.92 -2.20
C TYR A 53 -13.24 13.54 -1.40
N GLY A 54 -13.62 14.39 -0.43
CA GLY A 54 -14.84 14.25 0.37
C GLY A 54 -14.75 14.96 1.72
N VAL A 55 -15.87 15.11 2.42
CA VAL A 55 -15.95 15.80 3.72
C VAL A 55 -16.59 14.91 4.77
N ARG A 56 -15.79 14.05 5.39
CA ARG A 56 -16.25 13.13 6.44
C ARG A 56 -15.29 13.14 7.63
N ASP A 57 -15.85 13.05 8.82
CA ASP A 57 -15.10 13.16 10.07
C ASP A 57 -13.96 12.13 10.14
N GLY A 58 -12.76 12.62 10.44
CA GLY A 58 -11.53 11.82 10.49
C GLY A 58 -10.86 11.60 9.14
N LEU A 59 -11.37 12.14 8.03
CA LEU A 59 -10.62 12.22 6.78
C LEU A 59 -9.42 13.14 6.97
N PHE A 60 -8.23 12.68 6.59
CA PHE A 60 -7.01 13.44 6.83
C PHE A 60 -5.94 13.33 5.75
N LEU A 61 -5.01 14.27 5.78
CA LEU A 61 -3.68 14.19 5.14
C LEU A 61 -2.63 14.90 5.99
N VAL A 62 -1.36 14.64 5.71
CA VAL A 62 -0.21 15.32 6.28
C VAL A 62 0.56 16.02 5.16
N ARG A 63 0.99 17.26 5.42
CA ARG A 63 1.82 18.04 4.49
C ARG A 63 3.04 18.63 5.18
N GLU A 64 4.09 18.86 4.40
CA GLU A 64 5.25 19.64 4.85
C GLU A 64 4.87 21.12 4.94
N ARG A 65 5.39 21.80 5.95
CA ARG A 65 5.30 23.26 6.07
C ARG A 65 6.58 23.89 5.52
N THR A 66 6.54 25.21 5.35
CA THR A 66 7.72 25.99 4.91
C THR A 66 8.86 25.96 5.93
N GLN A 67 8.58 25.63 7.18
CA GLN A 67 9.55 25.51 8.26
C GLN A 67 10.23 24.14 8.19
N VAL A 68 11.54 24.10 8.41
CA VAL A 68 12.33 22.86 8.39
C VAL A 68 11.81 21.89 9.46
N ASN A 69 11.63 20.62 9.07
CA ASN A 69 11.14 19.55 9.95
C ASN A 69 9.80 19.88 10.64
N SER A 70 8.95 20.63 9.96
CA SER A 70 7.64 21.03 10.44
C SER A 70 6.55 20.57 9.48
N PHE A 71 5.46 20.06 10.03
CA PHE A 71 4.36 19.47 9.27
C PHE A 71 3.01 20.00 9.75
N ALA A 72 1.97 19.81 8.94
CA ALA A 72 0.59 20.03 9.33
C ALA A 72 -0.22 18.76 9.11
N LEU A 73 -0.89 18.28 10.16
CA LEU A 73 -1.93 17.26 10.09
C LEU A 73 -3.26 17.96 9.83
N CYS A 74 -3.80 17.75 8.62
CA CYS A 74 -5.05 18.34 8.17
C CYS A 74 -6.15 17.29 8.35
N VAL A 75 -7.15 17.54 9.18
CA VAL A 75 -8.22 16.59 9.50
C VAL A 75 -9.60 17.24 9.39
N VAL A 76 -10.56 16.52 8.86
CA VAL A 76 -11.96 16.95 8.77
C VAL A 76 -12.69 16.65 10.07
N PHE A 77 -13.41 17.63 10.60
CA PHE A 77 -14.36 17.45 11.69
C PHE A 77 -15.54 18.39 11.50
N ARG A 78 -16.77 17.86 11.53
CA ARG A 78 -18.01 18.63 11.31
C ARG A 78 -17.97 19.48 10.03
N SER A 79 -17.51 18.85 8.95
CA SER A 79 -17.38 19.45 7.60
C SER A 79 -16.32 20.55 7.45
N GLU A 80 -15.55 20.85 8.50
CA GLU A 80 -14.47 21.83 8.47
C GLU A 80 -13.09 21.15 8.50
N VAL A 81 -12.08 21.79 7.88
CA VAL A 81 -10.70 21.28 7.85
C VAL A 81 -9.87 21.95 8.94
N TYR A 82 -9.44 21.17 9.92
CA TYR A 82 -8.58 21.62 11.01
C TYR A 82 -7.11 21.26 10.73
N HIS A 83 -6.20 22.19 11.03
CA HIS A 83 -4.77 22.03 10.78
C HIS A 83 -4.01 22.00 12.11
N TYR A 84 -3.56 20.83 12.51
CA TYR A 84 -2.72 20.65 13.70
C TYR A 84 -1.25 20.75 13.30
N LEU A 85 -0.52 21.64 13.96
CA LEU A 85 0.90 21.84 13.70
C LEU A 85 1.71 20.74 14.38
N LEU A 86 2.54 20.05 13.60
CA LEU A 86 3.45 19.00 14.08
C LEU A 86 4.87 19.52 13.97
N ASP A 87 5.39 20.06 15.06
CA ASP A 87 6.71 20.67 15.12
C ASP A 87 7.72 19.75 15.81
N MET A 88 8.94 19.73 15.27
CA MET A 88 10.04 18.94 15.80
C MET A 88 10.77 19.69 16.92
N ASN A 89 10.94 19.06 18.07
CA ASN A 89 11.74 19.61 19.16
C ASN A 89 13.25 19.35 18.94
N ASN A 90 14.09 19.89 19.83
CA ASN A 90 15.55 19.72 19.79
C ASN A 90 16.01 18.26 19.96
N LEU A 91 15.12 17.36 20.40
CA LEU A 91 15.37 15.92 20.54
C LEU A 91 14.91 15.12 19.31
N GLY A 92 14.49 15.79 18.24
CA GLY A 92 14.03 15.14 17.01
C GLY A 92 12.62 14.56 17.09
N GLN A 93 11.83 14.93 18.11
CA GLN A 93 10.49 14.40 18.32
C GLN A 93 9.40 15.36 17.82
N LEU A 94 8.38 14.80 17.18
CA LEU A 94 7.21 15.50 16.66
C LEU A 94 6.06 15.49 17.67
N SER A 95 5.30 16.58 17.72
CA SER A 95 4.06 16.65 18.50
C SER A 95 3.16 17.79 18.07
N ILE A 96 1.86 17.65 18.33
CA ILE A 96 0.96 18.81 18.37
C ILE A 96 1.22 19.63 19.63
N GLU A 97 0.68 20.86 19.68
CA GLU A 97 0.76 21.71 20.86
C GLU A 97 0.25 20.97 22.11
N ASN A 98 1.09 20.90 23.15
CA ASN A 98 0.84 20.16 24.41
C ASN A 98 0.52 18.66 24.26
N GLY A 99 0.71 18.08 23.07
CA GLY A 99 0.46 16.67 22.80
C GLY A 99 1.64 15.75 23.12
N ARG A 100 1.39 14.45 22.98
CA ARG A 100 2.40 13.39 23.09
C ARG A 100 3.54 13.61 22.07
N LYS A 101 4.76 13.21 22.47
CA LYS A 101 5.97 13.25 21.63
C LYS A 101 6.13 11.93 20.87
N PHE A 102 6.42 12.02 19.58
CA PHE A 102 6.60 10.89 18.67
C PHE A 102 7.93 10.99 17.93
N GLU A 103 8.52 9.86 17.55
CA GLU A 103 9.81 9.86 16.86
C GLU A 103 9.68 10.15 15.36
N ASN A 104 8.53 9.87 14.77
CA ASN A 104 8.27 10.08 13.34
C ASN A 104 6.77 10.19 13.03
N LEU A 105 6.45 10.61 11.80
CA LEU A 105 5.06 10.79 11.36
C LEU A 105 4.26 9.48 11.29
N LEU A 106 4.89 8.32 11.13
CA LEU A 106 4.18 7.04 11.14
C LEU A 106 3.58 6.77 12.54
N GLN A 107 4.35 7.01 13.60
CA GLN A 107 3.87 6.89 14.98
C GLN A 107 2.77 7.90 15.30
N VAL A 108 2.89 9.13 14.78
CA VAL A 108 1.85 10.16 14.91
C VAL A 108 0.52 9.67 14.33
N VAL A 109 0.53 9.20 13.08
CA VAL A 109 -0.69 8.73 12.40
C VAL A 109 -1.25 7.48 13.09
N ASP A 110 -0.41 6.50 13.40
CA ASP A 110 -0.81 5.27 14.10
C ASP A 110 -1.45 5.53 15.48
N HIS A 111 -0.93 6.49 16.25
CA HIS A 111 -1.52 6.87 17.53
C HIS A 111 -2.86 7.57 17.35
N TYR A 112 -2.92 8.60 16.52
CA TYR A 112 -4.13 9.41 16.35
C TYR A 112 -5.25 8.70 15.56
N SER A 113 -4.95 7.61 14.85
CA SER A 113 -5.98 6.70 14.33
C SER A 113 -6.66 5.86 15.40
N ARG A 114 -6.01 5.62 16.55
CA ARG A 114 -6.59 4.82 17.65
C ARG A 114 -7.26 5.67 18.72
N THR A 115 -6.73 6.86 18.98
CA THR A 115 -7.27 7.75 20.00
C THR A 115 -7.08 9.21 19.60
N PRO A 116 -8.09 10.09 19.77
CA PRO A 116 -7.96 11.50 19.40
C PRO A 116 -6.88 12.24 20.20
N ASP A 117 -6.73 11.95 21.51
CA ASP A 117 -5.67 12.47 22.39
C ASP A 117 -5.26 13.94 22.16
N GLY A 118 -6.25 14.84 22.14
CA GLY A 118 -6.09 16.28 21.88
C GLY A 118 -6.54 16.74 20.50
N LEU A 119 -6.80 15.81 19.56
CA LEU A 119 -7.52 16.08 18.33
C LEU A 119 -9.04 16.10 18.56
N LEU A 120 -9.77 16.82 17.71
CA LEU A 120 -11.23 16.87 17.71
C LEU A 120 -11.89 15.52 17.35
N CYS A 121 -11.22 14.68 16.56
CA CYS A 121 -11.64 13.32 16.24
C CYS A 121 -10.41 12.44 15.92
N ALA A 122 -10.60 11.13 15.92
CA ALA A 122 -9.58 10.18 15.50
C ALA A 122 -9.39 10.21 13.97
N LEU A 123 -8.21 9.82 13.51
CA LEU A 123 -7.89 9.69 12.09
C LEU A 123 -8.50 8.41 11.53
N ASN A 124 -9.55 8.53 10.73
CA ASN A 124 -10.32 7.40 10.23
C ASN A 124 -9.95 7.04 8.79
N ASP A 125 -9.70 8.05 7.95
CA ASP A 125 -9.64 7.84 6.50
C ASP A 125 -8.60 8.70 5.83
N VAL A 126 -7.90 8.12 4.86
CA VAL A 126 -6.80 8.79 4.14
C VAL A 126 -7.34 9.54 2.93
N CYS A 127 -6.98 10.82 2.80
CA CYS A 127 -7.03 11.54 1.53
C CYS A 127 -5.77 11.15 0.72
N PRO A 128 -5.87 10.33 -0.35
CA PRO A 128 -4.69 9.77 -1.02
C PRO A 128 -4.03 10.78 -1.96
N VAL A 129 -2.72 10.98 -1.82
CA VAL A 129 -1.91 11.87 -2.67
C VAL A 129 -1.99 11.50 -4.16
N THR A 130 -2.14 10.22 -4.47
CA THR A 130 -2.18 9.68 -5.84
C THR A 130 -3.35 10.19 -6.69
N VAL A 131 -4.39 10.74 -6.06
CA VAL A 131 -5.53 11.37 -6.77
C VAL A 131 -5.13 12.73 -7.37
N PHE A 132 -4.05 13.35 -6.90
CA PHE A 132 -3.72 14.76 -7.15
C PHE A 132 -2.35 15.03 -7.78
N GLU A 133 -1.55 14.00 -8.05
CA GLU A 133 -0.26 14.15 -8.74
C GLU A 133 -0.44 14.08 -10.28
N GLU A 134 0.31 14.89 -11.03
CA GLU A 134 0.27 14.94 -12.51
C GLU A 134 0.57 13.56 -13.11
N GLY A 135 -0.39 13.01 -13.85
CA GLY A 135 -0.43 11.60 -14.27
C GLY A 135 -1.61 10.82 -13.66
N GLY A 136 -2.34 11.40 -12.71
CA GLY A 136 -3.60 10.89 -12.13
C GLY A 136 -4.80 10.80 -13.10
N HIS A 137 -4.57 10.88 -14.41
CA HIS A 137 -5.53 10.47 -15.44
C HIS A 137 -5.44 8.98 -15.80
N LEU A 138 -4.74 8.16 -15.00
CA LEU A 138 -4.83 6.71 -15.11
C LEU A 138 -5.56 6.13 -13.90
N ARG A 139 -6.80 5.71 -14.20
CA ARG A 139 -7.70 4.84 -13.46
C ARG A 139 -8.74 5.50 -12.54
N GLU A 140 -9.48 6.43 -13.12
CA GLU A 140 -10.96 6.38 -13.03
C GLU A 140 -11.53 5.33 -14.01
N GLN A 141 -10.83 4.21 -14.21
CA GLN A 141 -11.43 3.02 -14.82
C GLN A 141 -12.01 2.21 -13.68
N ALA A 142 -13.26 2.57 -13.35
CA ALA A 142 -14.16 1.79 -12.53
C ALA A 142 -13.49 1.18 -11.29
N ARG A 143 -13.44 1.97 -10.21
CA ARG A 143 -13.39 1.45 -8.83
C ARG A 143 -14.66 0.65 -8.59
N VAL A 144 -14.71 -0.55 -9.16
CA VAL A 144 -15.77 -1.52 -8.91
C VAL A 144 -15.55 -1.98 -7.48
N LYS A 145 -16.39 -1.49 -6.56
CA LYS A 145 -16.51 -1.94 -5.16
C LYS A 145 -17.07 -3.36 -5.01
N HIS A 146 -17.22 -4.08 -6.12
CA HIS A 146 -17.72 -5.45 -6.14
C HIS A 146 -16.51 -6.35 -6.38
N GLY A 147 -16.47 -7.51 -5.73
CA GLY A 147 -15.38 -8.49 -5.83
C GLY A 147 -15.08 -8.93 -7.27
N PRO A 148 -14.29 -10.00 -7.45
CA PRO A 148 -13.77 -10.32 -8.77
C PRO A 148 -14.95 -10.59 -9.71
N ARG A 149 -14.98 -9.93 -10.86
CA ARG A 149 -16.05 -10.18 -11.83
C ARG A 149 -16.00 -11.66 -12.24
N ARG A 150 -17.15 -12.32 -12.31
CA ARG A 150 -17.27 -13.59 -13.02
C ARG A 150 -17.19 -13.26 -14.50
N ILE A 151 -16.06 -13.59 -15.12
CA ILE A 151 -15.78 -13.27 -16.52
C ILE A 151 -16.16 -14.49 -17.36
N GLU A 152 -16.91 -14.27 -18.44
CA GLU A 152 -17.24 -15.34 -19.36
C GLU A 152 -16.01 -15.72 -20.20
N SER A 153 -15.87 -17.01 -20.52
CA SER A 153 -14.71 -17.46 -21.32
C SER A 153 -14.63 -16.79 -22.70
N SER A 154 -15.75 -16.31 -23.26
CA SER A 154 -15.76 -15.58 -24.53
C SER A 154 -15.20 -14.15 -24.43
N GLU A 155 -15.07 -13.61 -23.23
CA GLU A 155 -14.53 -12.26 -22.99
C GLU A 155 -13.01 -12.28 -22.86
N ILE A 156 -12.36 -13.45 -22.86
CA ILE A 156 -10.92 -13.58 -22.65
C ILE A 156 -10.28 -14.26 -23.86
N GLU A 157 -9.31 -13.57 -24.46
CA GLU A 157 -8.46 -14.12 -25.51
C GLU A 157 -7.07 -14.42 -24.94
N VAL A 158 -6.70 -15.70 -24.85
CA VAL A 158 -5.44 -16.14 -24.22
C VAL A 158 -4.37 -16.40 -25.28
N PHE A 159 -3.21 -15.78 -25.10
CA PHE A 159 -2.05 -15.87 -25.98
C PHE A 159 -0.93 -16.74 -25.38
N ASP A 160 0.30 -16.51 -25.80
CA ASP A 160 1.48 -17.29 -25.43
C ASP A 160 1.76 -17.30 -23.92
N SER A 161 2.50 -18.32 -23.51
CA SER A 161 2.90 -18.52 -22.12
C SER A 161 3.96 -17.50 -21.70
N LEU A 162 3.68 -16.76 -20.63
CA LEU A 162 4.63 -15.83 -19.99
C LEU A 162 5.53 -16.56 -18.98
N GLY A 163 5.06 -17.68 -18.43
CA GLY A 163 5.84 -18.51 -17.53
C GLY A 163 5.02 -19.60 -16.85
N ALA A 164 5.69 -20.53 -16.18
CA ALA A 164 5.06 -21.56 -15.36
C ALA A 164 5.53 -21.44 -13.90
N GLY A 165 4.61 -21.64 -12.97
CA GLY A 165 4.88 -21.67 -11.54
C GLY A 165 4.27 -22.92 -10.88
N THR A 166 4.47 -23.05 -9.56
CA THR A 166 4.03 -24.22 -8.76
C THR A 166 2.54 -24.52 -8.94
N PHE A 167 1.73 -23.46 -8.99
CA PHE A 167 0.27 -23.52 -9.02
C PHE A 167 -0.35 -23.50 -10.43
N GLY A 168 0.45 -23.50 -11.49
CA GLY A 168 -0.04 -23.48 -12.87
C GLY A 168 0.74 -22.58 -13.81
N ALA A 169 0.22 -22.43 -15.03
CA ALA A 169 0.83 -21.61 -16.08
C ALA A 169 0.24 -20.20 -16.08
N VAL A 170 1.09 -19.21 -16.33
CA VAL A 170 0.70 -17.81 -16.55
C VAL A 170 0.86 -17.49 -18.03
N ARG A 171 -0.21 -16.98 -18.65
CA ARG A 171 -0.27 -16.65 -20.08
C ARG A 171 -0.63 -15.19 -20.26
N ALA A 172 -0.19 -14.58 -21.35
CA ALA A 172 -0.68 -13.27 -21.75
C ALA A 172 -2.13 -13.39 -22.25
N ALA A 173 -2.94 -12.36 -22.05
CA ALA A 173 -4.30 -12.32 -22.59
C ALA A 173 -4.80 -10.90 -22.81
N VAL A 174 -5.88 -10.79 -23.57
CA VAL A 174 -6.69 -9.57 -23.67
C VAL A 174 -8.08 -9.87 -23.12
N TYR A 175 -8.50 -9.09 -22.13
CA TYR A 175 -9.86 -9.07 -21.61
C TYR A 175 -10.69 -8.06 -22.39
N LYS A 176 -11.82 -8.52 -22.95
CA LYS A 176 -12.77 -7.76 -23.77
C LYS A 176 -14.14 -7.76 -23.08
N PRO A 177 -14.40 -6.80 -22.19
CA PRO A 177 -15.68 -6.70 -21.50
C PRO A 177 -16.85 -6.56 -22.47
N LYS A 178 -17.94 -7.30 -22.26
CA LYS A 178 -19.18 -7.15 -23.07
C LYS A 178 -19.99 -5.90 -22.75
N ASN A 179 -19.69 -5.24 -21.64
CA ASN A 179 -20.43 -4.07 -21.16
C ASN A 179 -19.97 -2.73 -21.80
N GLY A 180 -19.15 -2.80 -22.86
CA GLY A 180 -18.66 -1.62 -23.57
C GLY A 180 -17.46 -0.93 -22.90
N GLU A 181 -16.94 -1.48 -21.80
CA GLU A 181 -15.67 -1.03 -21.22
C GLU A 181 -14.49 -1.33 -22.18
N PRO A 182 -13.41 -0.53 -22.12
CA PRO A 182 -12.25 -0.74 -22.97
C PRO A 182 -11.59 -2.09 -22.70
N GLN A 183 -11.02 -2.69 -23.75
CA GLN A 183 -10.24 -3.91 -23.62
C GLN A 183 -8.96 -3.68 -22.79
N VAL A 184 -8.54 -4.71 -22.05
CA VAL A 184 -7.42 -4.63 -21.11
C VAL A 184 -6.42 -5.75 -21.40
N GLU A 185 -5.15 -5.39 -21.60
CA GLU A 185 -4.06 -6.37 -21.60
C GLU A 185 -3.82 -6.89 -20.18
N CYS A 186 -3.73 -8.21 -20.05
CA CYS A 186 -3.69 -8.87 -18.75
C CYS A 186 -2.81 -10.13 -18.78
N ALA A 187 -2.51 -10.62 -17.58
CA ALA A 187 -1.98 -11.95 -17.37
C ALA A 187 -3.10 -12.87 -16.89
N VAL A 188 -3.07 -14.13 -17.29
CA VAL A 188 -4.03 -15.14 -16.85
C VAL A 188 -3.29 -16.28 -16.21
N LYS A 189 -3.59 -16.57 -14.95
CA LYS A 189 -3.06 -17.75 -14.26
C LYS A 189 -4.06 -18.88 -14.38
N CYS A 190 -3.72 -19.88 -15.19
CA CYS A 190 -4.48 -21.13 -15.31
C CYS A 190 -4.09 -22.04 -14.14
N LEU A 191 -5.01 -22.24 -13.19
CA LEU A 191 -4.77 -23.11 -12.04
C LEU A 191 -4.80 -24.57 -12.48
N LYS A 192 -3.87 -25.38 -11.97
CA LYS A 192 -3.88 -26.83 -12.23
C LYS A 192 -5.18 -27.42 -11.68
N THR A 193 -5.81 -28.30 -12.44
CA THR A 193 -6.98 -29.09 -12.01
C THR A 193 -6.57 -30.56 -11.95
N ASP A 194 -5.88 -30.93 -10.88
CA ASP A 194 -5.51 -32.33 -10.62
C ASP A 194 -6.69 -33.02 -9.93
N ASN A 195 -7.58 -33.70 -10.66
CA ASN A 195 -8.74 -34.47 -10.12
C ASN A 195 -9.46 -33.84 -8.92
N GLN A 196 -9.61 -32.51 -8.92
CA GLN A 196 -10.03 -31.74 -7.76
C GLN A 196 -11.50 -32.03 -7.46
N GLY A 197 -11.77 -32.54 -6.26
CA GLY A 197 -13.13 -32.69 -5.75
C GLY A 197 -13.86 -31.33 -5.70
N THR A 198 -15.20 -31.37 -5.60
CA THR A 198 -16.04 -30.16 -5.52
C THR A 198 -15.62 -29.18 -4.42
N ASN A 199 -15.06 -29.69 -3.32
CA ASN A 199 -14.66 -28.90 -2.16
C ASN A 199 -13.43 -28.01 -2.45
N GLU A 200 -12.37 -28.53 -3.07
CA GLU A 200 -11.16 -27.74 -3.39
C GLU A 200 -11.47 -26.60 -4.37
N ARG A 201 -12.37 -26.83 -5.34
CA ARG A 201 -12.86 -25.77 -6.23
C ARG A 201 -13.54 -24.65 -5.47
N SER A 202 -14.36 -24.98 -4.46
CA SER A 202 -15.06 -23.97 -3.66
C SER A 202 -14.10 -23.13 -2.80
N GLU A 203 -13.03 -23.74 -2.28
CA GLU A 203 -11.99 -23.05 -1.53
C GLU A 203 -11.20 -22.09 -2.41
N ILE A 204 -10.79 -22.53 -3.61
CA ILE A 204 -10.12 -21.68 -4.60
C ILE A 204 -10.98 -20.45 -4.94
N LEU A 205 -12.28 -20.66 -5.17
CA LEU A 205 -13.19 -19.56 -5.47
C LEU A 205 -13.34 -18.59 -4.29
N ARG A 206 -13.43 -19.11 -3.06
CA ARG A 206 -13.50 -18.31 -1.84
C ARG A 206 -12.23 -17.48 -1.63
N GLU A 207 -11.06 -18.08 -1.83
CA GLU A 207 -9.79 -17.35 -1.74
C GLU A 207 -9.67 -16.28 -2.82
N ALA A 208 -10.09 -16.58 -4.05
CA ALA A 208 -10.07 -15.61 -5.13
C ALA A 208 -11.05 -14.44 -4.88
N ASP A 209 -12.22 -14.71 -4.27
CA ASP A 209 -13.14 -13.66 -3.82
C ASP A 209 -12.49 -12.77 -2.74
N ALA A 210 -11.77 -13.35 -1.78
CA ALA A 210 -11.01 -12.59 -0.79
C ALA A 210 -9.86 -11.77 -1.43
N MET A 211 -9.14 -12.35 -2.39
CA MET A 211 -8.06 -11.67 -3.12
C MET A 211 -8.57 -10.45 -3.89
N ALA A 212 -9.78 -10.48 -4.40
CA ALA A 212 -10.35 -9.35 -5.13
C ALA A 212 -10.77 -8.18 -4.25
N MET A 213 -10.93 -8.41 -2.94
CA MET A 213 -11.15 -7.34 -1.97
C MET A 213 -9.86 -6.54 -1.69
N LEU A 214 -8.70 -7.07 -2.10
CA LEU A 214 -7.41 -6.41 -1.90
C LEU A 214 -7.24 -5.28 -2.93
N ASP A 215 -7.56 -4.05 -2.53
CA ASP A 215 -7.37 -2.84 -3.33
C ASP A 215 -6.20 -2.01 -2.79
N HIS A 216 -5.00 -2.24 -3.32
CA HIS A 216 -3.79 -1.54 -2.90
C HIS A 216 -2.84 -1.32 -4.09
N PRO A 217 -2.18 -0.14 -4.21
CA PRO A 217 -1.36 0.21 -5.38
C PRO A 217 -0.16 -0.72 -5.65
N TYR A 218 0.29 -1.47 -4.65
CA TYR A 218 1.41 -2.42 -4.77
C TYR A 218 0.98 -3.90 -4.81
N ILE A 219 -0.33 -4.15 -4.91
CA ILE A 219 -0.88 -5.50 -5.14
C ILE A 219 -1.25 -5.62 -6.62
N VAL A 220 -0.85 -6.73 -7.25
CA VAL A 220 -1.27 -7.04 -8.61
C VAL A 220 -2.78 -7.25 -8.63
N ARG A 221 -3.51 -6.36 -9.31
CA ARG A 221 -4.97 -6.36 -9.30
C ARG A 221 -5.54 -7.65 -9.92
N LEU A 222 -6.51 -8.26 -9.26
CA LEU A 222 -7.34 -9.33 -9.82
C LEU A 222 -8.57 -8.70 -10.48
N TYR A 223 -8.64 -8.73 -11.82
CA TYR A 223 -9.78 -8.20 -12.56
C TYR A 223 -11.02 -9.10 -12.44
N GLY A 224 -10.80 -10.42 -12.44
CA GLY A 224 -11.90 -11.37 -12.32
C GLY A 224 -11.47 -12.83 -12.42
N ILE A 225 -12.46 -13.71 -12.37
CA ILE A 225 -12.29 -15.17 -12.41
C ILE A 225 -13.12 -15.73 -13.56
N VAL A 226 -12.49 -16.57 -14.39
CA VAL A 226 -13.20 -17.41 -15.37
C VAL A 226 -13.34 -18.81 -14.77
N VAL A 227 -14.58 -19.22 -14.53
CA VAL A 227 -14.92 -20.51 -13.90
C VAL A 227 -15.04 -21.59 -14.96
N THR A 228 -13.89 -21.97 -15.52
CA THR A 228 -13.75 -23.05 -16.50
C THR A 228 -12.96 -24.21 -15.92
N THR A 229 -12.68 -25.23 -16.75
CA THR A 229 -11.68 -26.26 -16.44
C THR A 229 -10.55 -26.10 -17.46
N PRO A 230 -9.39 -25.51 -17.09
CA PRO A 230 -8.98 -25.06 -15.75
C PRO A 230 -9.63 -23.74 -15.31
N ILE A 231 -9.64 -23.46 -13.99
CA ILE A 231 -10.01 -22.15 -13.44
C ILE A 231 -8.93 -21.14 -13.83
N MET A 232 -9.34 -19.95 -14.24
CA MET A 232 -8.41 -18.90 -14.67
C MET A 232 -8.60 -17.63 -13.83
N LEU A 233 -7.48 -17.11 -13.30
CA LEU A 233 -7.44 -15.83 -12.61
C LEU A 233 -6.94 -14.75 -13.58
N VAL A 234 -7.78 -13.76 -13.89
CA VAL A 234 -7.49 -12.67 -14.82
C VAL A 234 -6.93 -11.50 -14.03
N MET A 235 -5.67 -11.14 -14.26
CA MET A 235 -4.90 -10.26 -13.39
C MET A 235 -4.06 -9.24 -14.16
N GLU A 236 -3.68 -8.16 -13.49
CA GLU A 236 -2.78 -7.15 -14.03
C GLU A 236 -1.43 -7.75 -14.44
N ILE A 237 -0.85 -7.23 -15.53
CA ILE A 237 0.42 -7.71 -16.06
C ILE A 237 1.60 -7.05 -15.35
N ALA A 238 2.50 -7.88 -14.81
CA ALA A 238 3.78 -7.46 -14.26
C ALA A 238 4.91 -7.78 -15.26
N SER A 239 5.14 -6.89 -16.22
CA SER A 239 5.98 -7.15 -17.41
C SER A 239 7.43 -7.51 -17.10
N LEU A 240 7.96 -7.08 -15.95
CA LEU A 240 9.34 -7.41 -15.52
C LEU A 240 9.45 -8.78 -14.82
N GLY A 241 8.32 -9.44 -14.58
CA GLY A 241 8.26 -10.77 -13.97
C GLY A 241 8.67 -10.79 -12.48
N PRO A 242 9.00 -11.99 -11.96
CA PRO A 242 9.30 -12.16 -10.54
C PRO A 242 10.57 -11.42 -10.10
N LEU A 243 10.47 -10.71 -8.97
CA LEU A 243 11.55 -9.89 -8.42
C LEU A 243 12.88 -10.67 -8.27
N ASN A 244 12.83 -11.91 -7.78
CA ASN A 244 14.05 -12.71 -7.59
C ASN A 244 14.79 -13.02 -8.91
N LYS A 245 14.05 -13.28 -10.00
CA LYS A 245 14.62 -13.50 -11.34
C LYS A 245 15.12 -12.19 -11.92
N PHE A 246 14.38 -11.10 -11.70
CA PHE A 246 14.79 -9.77 -12.14
C PHE A 246 16.12 -9.34 -11.50
N LEU A 247 16.26 -9.45 -10.18
CA LEU A 247 17.49 -9.07 -9.46
C LEU A 247 18.68 -9.96 -9.84
N ARG A 248 18.48 -11.27 -10.06
CA ARG A 248 19.56 -12.15 -10.54
C ARG A 248 20.08 -11.75 -11.92
N LYS A 249 19.22 -11.23 -12.80
CA LYS A 249 19.62 -10.73 -14.13
C LYS A 249 20.25 -9.34 -14.07
N HIS A 250 20.07 -8.60 -12.98
CA HIS A 250 20.57 -7.24 -12.79
C HIS A 250 21.38 -7.14 -11.50
N PRO A 251 22.59 -7.75 -11.43
CA PRO A 251 23.39 -7.79 -10.20
C PRO A 251 23.81 -6.41 -9.70
N ASN A 252 23.87 -5.41 -10.59
CA ASN A 252 24.20 -4.03 -10.27
C ASN A 252 22.96 -3.14 -10.07
N PHE A 253 21.78 -3.73 -9.85
CA PHE A 253 20.57 -2.94 -9.61
C PHE A 253 20.72 -2.11 -8.32
N PRO A 254 20.39 -0.81 -8.32
CA PRO A 254 20.70 0.07 -7.20
C PRO A 254 20.06 -0.42 -5.89
N HIS A 255 20.86 -0.60 -4.83
CA HIS A 255 20.37 -1.06 -3.53
C HIS A 255 19.25 -0.19 -2.96
N VAL A 256 19.30 1.13 -3.19
CA VAL A 256 18.23 2.06 -2.78
C VAL A 256 16.89 1.69 -3.41
N LYS A 257 16.87 1.25 -4.68
CA LYS A 257 15.65 0.80 -5.36
C LYS A 257 15.16 -0.55 -4.85
N ILE A 258 16.06 -1.43 -4.40
CA ILE A 258 15.69 -2.68 -3.73
C ILE A 258 15.00 -2.37 -2.40
N ILE A 259 15.54 -1.41 -1.63
CA ILE A 259 14.91 -0.95 -0.39
C ILE A 259 13.52 -0.40 -0.69
N ASP A 260 13.35 0.45 -1.71
CA ASP A 260 12.02 0.93 -2.13
C ASP A 260 11.05 -0.23 -2.41
N MET A 261 11.48 -1.27 -3.13
CA MET A 261 10.64 -2.45 -3.43
C MET A 261 10.28 -3.24 -2.15
N VAL A 262 11.23 -3.42 -1.23
CA VAL A 262 10.97 -4.10 0.05
C VAL A 262 9.97 -3.32 0.90
N LEU A 263 10.05 -1.99 0.89
CA LEU A 263 9.11 -1.13 1.60
C LEU A 263 7.69 -1.22 1.01
N GLN A 264 7.57 -1.28 -0.32
CA GLN A 264 6.28 -1.53 -0.99
C GLN A 264 5.68 -2.87 -0.56
N ILE A 265 6.49 -3.93 -0.49
CA ILE A 265 6.06 -5.26 -0.02
C ILE A 265 5.61 -5.18 1.45
N ALA A 266 6.36 -4.47 2.31
CA ALA A 266 6.00 -4.30 3.72
C ALA A 266 4.66 -3.57 3.90
N GLN A 267 4.39 -2.53 3.08
CA GLN A 267 3.09 -1.83 3.08
C GLN A 267 1.94 -2.77 2.71
N VAL A 268 2.13 -3.63 1.70
CA VAL A 268 1.16 -4.67 1.34
C VAL A 268 0.92 -5.63 2.50
N CYS A 269 1.98 -6.12 3.15
CA CYS A 269 1.84 -7.03 4.29
C CYS A 269 1.09 -6.40 5.47
N LEU A 270 1.32 -5.12 5.75
CA LEU A 270 0.59 -4.38 6.78
C LEU A 270 -0.89 -4.24 6.40
N PHE A 271 -1.18 -3.83 5.16
CA PHE A 271 -2.55 -3.71 4.65
C PHE A 271 -3.33 -5.03 4.77
N CYS A 272 -2.75 -6.14 4.33
CA CYS A 272 -3.39 -7.46 4.44
C CYS A 272 -3.62 -7.89 5.91
N SER A 273 -2.67 -7.58 6.81
CA SER A 273 -2.82 -7.89 8.24
C SER A 273 -3.99 -7.13 8.89
N LEU A 274 -4.20 -5.87 8.50
CA LEU A 274 -5.30 -5.06 9.00
C LEU A 274 -6.66 -5.59 8.51
N LEU A 275 -6.77 -5.92 7.22
CA LEU A 275 -8.00 -6.53 6.67
C LEU A 275 -8.31 -7.90 7.29
N GLY A 276 -7.29 -8.67 7.64
CA GLY A 276 -7.46 -9.97 8.30
C GLY A 276 -8.11 -9.88 9.69
N ASN A 277 -7.92 -8.76 10.39
CA ASN A 277 -8.53 -8.52 11.71
C ASN A 277 -9.98 -8.05 11.62
N ASP A 278 -10.43 -7.51 10.47
CA ASP A 278 -11.82 -7.07 10.25
C ASP A 278 -12.73 -8.20 9.73
N MET A 279 -12.16 -9.35 9.32
CA MET A 279 -12.90 -10.51 8.78
C MET A 279 -13.07 -11.68 9.77
N THR A 280 -12.71 -11.50 11.05
CA THR A 280 -12.92 -12.45 12.15
C THR A 280 -13.78 -11.85 13.24
#